data_AF-A0A0A1PLQ4-F1
#
_entry.id   AF-A0A0A1PLQ4-F1
#
_cell.length_a   1.000
_cell.length_b   1.000
_cell.length_c   1.000
_cell.angle_alpha   90.00
_cell.angle_beta   90.00
_cell.angle_gamma   90.00
#
_symmetry.space_group_name_H-M   'P 1'
#
loop_
_entity.id
_entity.type
_entity.pdbx_description
1 polymer ?
#
loop_
_entity_poly.entity_id
_entity_poly.type
_entity_poly.pdbx_seq_one_letter_code
_entity_poly.pdbx_strand_id
1 'polypeptide(L)'
;MNSRPPPADQQIGYFEALGMLTELALHSALHRNWFVADIGINLVPALRTGQCKIYFDEHRMPTSFATWALVHDDDHKALRNHGRTPPPDRWASGAHLWFIDVVAPFGNVREIVRDLQRRHFPHLPVAHAVRRNVDGSMRRIQTWHNAMARHDQADGGLRPPAGQQAGMPGRSGTLRRQDR
;
A
#
# COMPACT_ATOMS: atom_id res chain seq x y z
N MET A 1 -19.70 32.54 8.40
CA MET A 1 -18.85 31.68 9.26
C MET A 1 -17.78 31.08 8.37
N ASN A 2 -16.57 31.63 8.40
CA ASN A 2 -15.47 31.22 7.53
C ASN A 2 -14.85 29.93 8.07
N SER A 3 -15.21 28.78 7.48
CA SER A 3 -14.51 27.53 7.71
C SER A 3 -13.15 27.61 7.02
N ARG A 4 -12.12 27.87 7.82
CA ARG A 4 -10.72 27.76 7.43
C ARG A 4 -10.53 26.37 6.78
N PRO A 5 -9.98 26.26 5.55
CA PRO A 5 -9.65 24.95 5.00
C PRO A 5 -8.66 24.27 5.96
N PRO A 6 -8.82 22.97 6.23
CA PRO A 6 -7.95 22.25 7.16
C PRO A 6 -6.49 22.37 6.69
N PRO A 7 -5.52 22.54 7.60
CA PRO A 7 -4.12 22.65 7.23
C PRO A 7 -3.69 21.39 6.47
N ALA A 8 -2.97 21.61 5.37
CA ALA A 8 -2.32 20.56 4.62
C ALA A 8 -1.32 19.81 5.54
N ASP A 9 -1.29 18.49 5.37
CA ASP A 9 -0.18 17.60 5.75
C ASP A 9 -0.02 17.26 7.25
N GLN A 10 -1.12 16.89 7.93
CA GLN A 10 -0.95 16.07 9.13
C GLN A 10 -0.58 14.64 8.72
N GLN A 11 0.70 14.32 8.85
CA GLN A 11 1.22 12.99 8.58
C GLN A 11 0.65 11.99 9.60
N ILE A 12 -0.01 10.95 9.10
CA ILE A 12 -0.60 9.89 9.92
C ILE A 12 0.54 9.11 10.57
N GLY A 13 0.52 8.99 11.89
CA GLY A 13 1.53 8.22 12.62
C GLY A 13 1.40 6.71 12.38
N TYR A 14 2.48 5.94 12.56
CA TYR A 14 2.45 4.49 12.37
C TYR A 14 1.35 3.79 13.22
N PHE A 15 1.29 4.10 14.52
CA PHE A 15 0.30 3.50 15.41
C PHE A 15 -1.13 3.99 15.12
N GLU A 16 -1.26 5.24 14.69
CA GLU A 16 -2.55 5.80 14.26
C GLU A 16 -3.07 5.08 13.01
N ALA A 17 -2.21 4.90 12.00
CA ALA A 17 -2.55 4.13 10.80
C ALA A 17 -2.91 2.68 11.14
N LEU A 18 -2.14 2.02 12.02
CA LEU A 18 -2.46 0.66 12.47
C LEU A 18 -3.82 0.59 13.15
N GLY A 19 -4.16 1.57 13.99
CA GLY A 19 -5.47 1.70 14.62
C GLY A 19 -6.59 1.86 13.58
N MET A 20 -6.41 2.77 12.62
CA MET A 20 -7.38 3.00 11.53
C MET A 20 -7.62 1.77 10.66
N LEU A 21 -6.55 1.06 10.25
CA LEU A 21 -6.68 -0.18 9.48
C LEU A 21 -7.40 -1.26 10.30
N THR A 22 -7.07 -1.39 11.58
CA THR A 22 -7.68 -2.39 12.47
C THR A 22 -9.16 -2.10 12.67
N GLU A 23 -9.54 -0.84 12.90
CA GLU A 23 -10.95 -0.44 13.06
C GLU A 23 -11.75 -0.74 11.79
N LEU A 24 -11.23 -0.35 10.62
CA LEU A 24 -11.87 -0.67 9.34
C LEU A 24 -12.00 -2.18 9.11
N ALA A 25 -11.00 -2.97 9.52
CA ALA A 25 -11.02 -4.42 9.44
C ALA A 25 -12.16 -5.04 10.28
N LEU A 26 -12.54 -4.43 11.42
CA LEU A 26 -13.66 -4.91 12.25
C LEU A 26 -15.01 -4.83 11.52
N HIS A 27 -15.15 -3.94 10.54
CA HIS A 27 -16.35 -3.82 9.70
C HIS A 27 -16.40 -4.85 8.55
N SER A 28 -15.38 -5.68 8.38
CA SER A 28 -15.35 -6.74 7.37
C SER A 28 -15.65 -8.10 7.98
N ALA A 29 -16.61 -8.84 7.42
CA ALA A 29 -16.96 -10.19 7.90
C ALA A 29 -15.77 -11.17 7.91
N LEU A 30 -14.83 -11.02 6.99
CA LEU A 30 -13.59 -11.79 6.95
C LEU A 30 -12.60 -11.33 8.04
N HIS A 31 -12.28 -10.04 8.05
CA HIS A 31 -11.16 -9.53 8.84
C HIS A 31 -11.50 -9.36 10.33
N ARG A 32 -12.78 -9.25 10.69
CA ARG A 32 -13.22 -9.23 12.10
C ARG A 32 -12.90 -10.51 12.88
N ASN A 33 -12.60 -11.60 12.18
CA ASN A 33 -12.26 -12.89 12.77
C ASN A 33 -10.75 -13.13 12.84
N TRP A 34 -9.93 -12.16 12.42
CA TRP A 34 -8.48 -12.24 12.49
C TRP A 34 -8.00 -12.21 13.94
N PHE A 35 -7.02 -13.06 14.24
CA PHE A 35 -6.25 -12.95 15.47
C PHE A 35 -5.29 -11.77 15.37
N VAL A 36 -4.79 -11.31 16.52
CA VAL A 36 -3.74 -10.26 16.58
C VAL A 36 -2.51 -10.67 15.76
N ALA A 37 -2.18 -11.96 15.71
CA ALA A 37 -1.10 -12.48 14.88
C ALA A 37 -1.34 -12.23 13.37
N ASP A 38 -2.59 -12.37 12.90
CA ASP A 38 -2.94 -12.12 11.49
C ASP A 38 -2.79 -10.63 11.12
N ILE A 39 -3.11 -9.73 12.05
CA ILE A 39 -2.83 -8.29 11.90
C ILE A 39 -1.32 -8.04 11.74
N GLY A 40 -0.51 -8.72 12.56
CA GLY A 40 0.96 -8.66 12.47
C GLY A 40 1.52 -9.20 11.16
N ILE A 41 0.86 -10.18 10.54
CA ILE A 41 1.29 -10.79 9.27
C ILE A 41 0.82 -9.97 8.06
N ASN A 42 -0.38 -9.39 8.10
CA ASN A 42 -1.00 -8.78 6.92
C ASN A 42 -0.94 -7.24 6.91
N LEU A 43 -1.01 -6.56 8.07
CA LEU A 43 -1.06 -5.09 8.10
C LEU A 43 0.29 -4.45 8.43
N VAL A 44 1.04 -5.02 9.38
CA VAL A 44 2.33 -4.46 9.81
C VAL A 44 3.36 -4.38 8.67
N PRO A 45 3.54 -5.40 7.80
CA PRO A 45 4.50 -5.30 6.71
C PRO A 45 4.10 -4.24 5.68
N ALA A 46 2.79 -4.10 5.41
CA ALA A 46 2.25 -3.05 4.53
C ALA A 46 2.63 -1.66 5.06
N LEU A 47 2.36 -1.41 6.34
CA LEU A 47 2.66 -0.13 6.99
C LEU A 47 4.16 0.17 6.99
N ARG A 48 5.01 -0.82 7.33
CA ARG A 48 6.46 -0.65 7.38
C ARG A 48 7.09 -0.37 6.02
N THR A 49 6.52 -0.94 4.96
CA THR A 49 7.00 -0.76 3.59
C THR A 49 6.34 0.42 2.87
N GLY A 50 5.40 1.12 3.51
CA GLY A 50 4.59 2.16 2.88
C GLY A 50 3.63 1.63 1.81
N GLN A 51 3.40 0.32 1.77
CA GLN A 51 2.56 -0.35 0.78
C GLN A 51 1.10 -0.45 1.24
N CYS A 52 0.56 0.66 1.71
CA CYS A 52 -0.83 0.79 2.12
C CYS A 52 -1.37 2.17 1.77
N LYS A 53 -2.69 2.26 1.59
CA LYS A 53 -3.40 3.52 1.42
C LYS A 53 -4.70 3.50 2.20
N ILE A 54 -4.94 4.55 2.98
CA ILE A 54 -6.20 4.82 3.67
C ILE A 54 -6.95 5.90 2.89
N TYR A 55 -8.25 5.72 2.72
CA TYR A 55 -9.14 6.69 2.13
C TYR A 55 -10.00 7.31 3.22
N PHE A 56 -10.27 8.60 3.07
CA PHE A 56 -11.00 9.40 4.05
C PHE A 56 -12.21 10.06 3.40
N ASP A 57 -13.25 10.29 4.18
CA ASP A 57 -14.36 11.14 3.78
C ASP A 57 -14.04 12.64 3.99
N GLU A 58 -15.05 13.47 3.75
CA GLU A 58 -15.03 14.93 3.90
C GLU A 58 -14.71 15.38 5.33
N HIS A 59 -15.01 14.53 6.32
CA HIS A 59 -14.80 14.77 7.75
C HIS A 59 -13.49 14.17 8.28
N ARG A 60 -12.65 13.63 7.39
CA ARG A 60 -11.39 12.95 7.71
C ARG A 60 -11.58 11.65 8.50
N MET A 61 -12.73 11.01 8.38
CA MET A 61 -12.94 9.67 8.94
C MET A 61 -12.44 8.61 7.95
N PRO A 62 -11.68 7.60 8.39
CA PRO A 62 -11.23 6.52 7.52
C PRO A 62 -12.43 5.72 7.03
N THR A 63 -12.55 5.55 5.71
CA THR A 63 -13.70 4.86 5.08
C THR A 63 -13.33 3.52 4.47
N SER A 64 -12.08 3.38 4.05
CA SER A 64 -11.56 2.17 3.42
C SER A 64 -10.04 2.19 3.41
N PHE A 65 -9.44 1.01 3.29
CA PHE A 65 -8.01 0.90 3.05
C PHE A 65 -7.70 -0.18 2.02
N ALA A 66 -6.50 -0.08 1.45
CA ALA A 66 -5.89 -1.13 0.67
C ALA A 66 -4.44 -1.35 1.09
N THR A 67 -4.02 -2.61 1.11
CA THR A 67 -2.62 -3.04 1.25
C THR A 67 -2.21 -3.75 -0.04
N TRP A 68 -0.93 -3.64 -0.39
CA TRP A 68 -0.40 -4.35 -1.55
C TRP A 68 1.00 -4.88 -1.29
N ALA A 69 1.39 -5.86 -2.10
CA ALA A 69 2.76 -6.35 -2.17
C ALA A 69 3.20 -6.38 -3.64
N LEU A 70 4.46 -6.03 -3.86
CA LEU A 70 5.17 -6.21 -5.11
C LEU A 70 6.15 -7.37 -4.90
N VAL A 71 5.88 -8.52 -5.50
CA VAL A 71 6.58 -9.76 -5.17
C VAL A 71 7.34 -10.35 -6.35
N HIS A 72 8.38 -11.15 -6.06
CA HIS A 72 9.07 -11.98 -7.04
C HIS A 72 8.27 -13.25 -7.39
N ASP A 73 8.80 -14.02 -8.35
CA ASP A 73 8.12 -15.16 -8.97
C ASP A 73 7.70 -16.25 -7.98
N ASP A 74 8.51 -16.53 -6.96
CA ASP A 74 8.21 -17.60 -5.99
C ASP A 74 6.98 -17.25 -5.13
N ASP A 75 6.93 -16.03 -4.61
CA ASP A 75 5.81 -15.55 -3.82
C ASP A 75 4.58 -15.26 -4.71
N HIS A 76 4.78 -14.85 -5.97
CA HIS A 76 3.71 -14.77 -6.96
C HIS A 76 3.04 -16.15 -7.17
N LYS A 77 3.83 -17.21 -7.36
CA LYS A 77 3.33 -18.59 -7.50
C LYS A 77 2.62 -19.05 -6.22
N ALA A 78 3.19 -18.76 -5.04
CA ALA A 78 2.59 -19.15 -3.76
C ALA A 78 1.23 -18.46 -3.51
N LEU A 79 1.12 -17.16 -3.81
CA LEU A 79 -0.14 -16.43 -3.75
C LEU A 79 -1.16 -16.98 -4.76
N ARG A 80 -0.72 -17.26 -6.00
CA ARG A 80 -1.57 -17.75 -7.07
C ARG A 80 -2.12 -19.15 -6.82
N ASN A 81 -1.31 -20.04 -6.26
CA ASN A 81 -1.64 -21.47 -6.12
C ASN A 81 -2.22 -21.81 -4.75
N HIS A 82 -1.80 -21.10 -3.70
CA HIS A 82 -2.13 -21.45 -2.31
C HIS A 82 -2.72 -20.28 -1.52
N GLY A 83 -2.77 -19.08 -2.09
CA GLY A 83 -3.22 -17.89 -1.37
C GLY A 83 -2.35 -17.55 -0.16
N ARG A 84 -1.08 -17.94 -0.16
CA ARG A 84 -0.17 -17.70 0.96
C ARG A 84 0.41 -16.29 0.87
N THR A 85 0.09 -15.42 1.84
CA THR A 85 0.66 -14.06 1.96
C THR A 85 2.19 -14.13 2.04
N PRO A 86 2.93 -13.22 1.37
CA PRO A 86 4.38 -13.19 1.43
C PRO A 86 4.88 -12.91 2.87
N PRO A 87 6.06 -13.43 3.24
CA PRO A 87 6.66 -13.11 4.53
C PRO A 87 6.98 -11.60 4.63
N PRO A 88 7.04 -11.03 5.84
CA PRO A 88 7.15 -9.57 6.06
C PRO A 88 8.28 -8.86 5.30
N ASP A 89 9.42 -9.52 5.12
CA ASP A 89 10.62 -9.00 4.44
C ASP A 89 10.52 -9.02 2.91
N ARG A 90 9.49 -9.68 2.34
CA ARG A 90 9.33 -9.85 0.88
C ARG A 90 8.17 -9.08 0.27
N TRP A 91 7.55 -8.19 1.05
CA TRP A 91 6.43 -7.39 0.61
C TRP A 91 6.76 -6.44 -0.56
N ALA A 92 7.98 -5.94 -0.64
CA ALA A 92 8.48 -5.06 -1.70
C ALA A 92 9.67 -5.70 -2.43
N SER A 93 9.53 -6.97 -2.80
CA SER A 93 10.62 -7.77 -3.37
C SER A 93 10.69 -7.75 -4.89
N GLY A 94 9.60 -7.60 -5.63
CA GLY A 94 9.61 -7.81 -7.08
C GLY A 94 8.67 -6.92 -7.89
N ALA A 95 8.14 -7.45 -9.00
CA ALA A 95 7.35 -6.70 -9.98
C ALA A 95 5.89 -7.17 -10.09
N HIS A 96 5.54 -8.30 -9.47
CA HIS A 96 4.17 -8.81 -9.50
C HIS A 96 3.32 -8.11 -8.45
N LEU A 97 2.39 -7.27 -8.90
CA LEU A 97 1.49 -6.54 -8.01
C LEU A 97 0.35 -7.43 -7.50
N TRP A 98 0.23 -7.49 -6.18
CA TRP A 98 -0.88 -8.10 -5.47
C TRP A 98 -1.54 -7.11 -4.53
N PHE A 99 -2.85 -6.91 -4.66
CA PHE A 99 -3.65 -6.32 -3.59
C PHE A 99 -3.92 -7.41 -2.55
N ILE A 100 -3.30 -7.28 -1.37
CA ILE A 100 -3.39 -8.28 -0.30
C ILE A 100 -4.73 -8.13 0.39
N ASP A 101 -5.02 -6.94 0.90
CA ASP A 101 -6.30 -6.60 1.52
C ASP A 101 -6.89 -5.34 0.88
N VAL A 102 -8.18 -5.39 0.59
CA VAL A 102 -8.97 -4.21 0.23
C VAL A 102 -10.23 -4.24 1.07
N VAL A 103 -10.25 -3.42 2.11
CA VAL A 103 -11.36 -3.34 3.05
C VAL A 103 -12.14 -2.06 2.76
N ALA A 104 -13.36 -2.26 2.31
CA ALA A 104 -14.26 -1.22 1.84
C ALA A 104 -15.70 -1.52 2.32
N PRO A 105 -16.00 -1.25 3.60
CA PRO A 105 -17.30 -1.59 4.20
C PRO A 105 -18.50 -0.99 3.44
N PHE A 106 -18.28 0.15 2.77
CA PHE A 106 -19.31 0.88 2.01
C PHE A 106 -19.37 0.51 0.52
N GLY A 107 -18.67 -0.55 0.08
CA GLY A 107 -18.87 -1.16 -1.24
C GLY A 107 -18.06 -0.56 -2.40
N ASN A 108 -17.07 0.28 -2.15
CA ASN A 108 -16.31 1.03 -3.17
C ASN A 108 -15.01 0.34 -3.65
N VAL A 109 -14.93 -1.00 -3.61
CA VAL A 109 -13.72 -1.77 -3.97
C VAL A 109 -13.23 -1.46 -5.40
N ARG A 110 -14.15 -1.29 -6.35
CA ARG A 110 -13.79 -1.03 -7.75
C ARG A 110 -13.22 0.37 -7.94
N GLU A 111 -13.75 1.39 -7.26
CA GLU A 111 -13.15 2.73 -7.29
C GLU A 111 -11.75 2.70 -6.70
N ILE A 112 -11.56 2.05 -5.54
CA ILE A 112 -10.24 1.95 -4.88
C ILE A 112 -9.20 1.31 -5.80
N VAL A 113 -9.52 0.16 -6.40
CA VAL A 113 -8.58 -0.52 -7.31
C VAL A 113 -8.24 0.36 -8.51
N ARG A 114 -9.22 1.06 -9.10
CA ARG A 114 -8.97 1.98 -10.21
C ARG A 114 -8.12 3.17 -9.78
N ASP A 115 -8.34 3.73 -8.60
CA ASP A 115 -7.51 4.81 -8.06
C ASP A 115 -6.05 4.37 -7.90
N LEU A 116 -5.82 3.19 -7.30
CA LEU A 116 -4.49 2.62 -7.13
C LEU A 116 -3.80 2.35 -8.48
N GLN A 117 -4.50 1.71 -9.42
CA GLN A 117 -3.97 1.48 -10.78
C GLN A 117 -3.62 2.79 -11.49
N ARG A 118 -4.39 3.86 -11.25
CA ARG A 118 -4.17 5.15 -11.92
C ARG A 118 -3.06 5.98 -11.30
N ARG A 119 -3.03 6.06 -9.98
CA ARG A 119 -2.18 7.01 -9.25
C ARG A 119 -0.90 6.38 -8.73
N HIS A 120 -0.90 5.07 -8.46
CA HIS A 120 0.25 4.36 -7.88
C HIS A 120 0.92 3.40 -8.86
N PHE A 121 0.13 2.74 -9.71
CA PHE A 121 0.63 1.70 -10.62
C PHE A 121 0.28 1.91 -12.10
N PRO A 122 0.41 3.12 -12.66
CA PRO A 122 0.01 3.37 -14.05
C PRO A 122 0.80 2.55 -15.07
N HIS A 123 2.00 2.09 -14.70
CA HIS A 123 2.92 1.32 -15.52
C HIS A 123 2.76 -0.21 -15.37
N LEU A 124 2.02 -0.69 -14.37
CA LEU A 124 1.84 -2.13 -14.16
C LEU A 124 0.57 -2.59 -14.87
N PRO A 125 0.66 -3.52 -15.84
CA PRO A 125 -0.47 -3.92 -16.68
C PRO A 125 -1.46 -4.83 -15.97
N VAL A 126 -1.01 -5.50 -14.92
CA VAL A 126 -1.80 -6.51 -14.23
C VAL A 126 -1.61 -6.37 -12.73
N ALA A 127 -2.71 -6.50 -12.00
CA ALA A 127 -2.72 -6.70 -10.55
C ALA A 127 -3.52 -7.96 -10.23
N HIS A 128 -3.15 -8.62 -9.13
CA HIS A 128 -3.84 -9.81 -8.65
C HIS A 128 -4.38 -9.61 -7.22
N ALA A 129 -5.35 -10.41 -6.82
CA ALA A 129 -5.73 -10.58 -5.42
C ALA A 129 -6.24 -11.98 -5.19
N VAL A 130 -6.03 -12.47 -3.97
CA VAL A 130 -6.70 -13.66 -3.48
C VAL A 130 -8.08 -13.25 -2.98
N ARG A 131 -9.14 -13.83 -3.53
CA ARG A 131 -10.47 -13.73 -2.94
C ARG A 131 -10.64 -14.87 -1.97
N ARG A 132 -10.89 -14.52 -0.71
CA ARG A 132 -11.09 -15.46 0.39
C ARG A 132 -12.58 -15.60 0.71
N ASN A 133 -12.96 -16.77 1.19
CA ASN A 133 -14.21 -16.98 1.90
C ASN A 133 -14.09 -16.35 3.31
N VAL A 134 -15.20 -16.27 4.04
CA VAL A 134 -15.23 -15.71 5.41
C VAL A 134 -14.36 -16.50 6.40
N ASP A 135 -14.15 -17.79 6.15
CA ASP A 135 -13.25 -18.67 6.92
C ASP A 135 -11.76 -18.49 6.56
N GLY A 136 -11.43 -17.56 5.66
CA GLY A 136 -10.07 -17.29 5.20
C GLY A 136 -9.57 -18.22 4.08
N SER A 137 -10.30 -19.28 3.76
CA SER A 137 -9.95 -20.21 2.68
C SER A 137 -9.97 -19.52 1.32
N MET A 138 -9.07 -19.95 0.45
CA MET A 138 -8.95 -19.40 -0.90
C MET A 138 -10.18 -19.77 -1.74
N ARG A 139 -10.92 -18.76 -2.22
CA ARG A 139 -12.07 -18.95 -3.12
C ARG A 139 -11.66 -18.91 -4.59
N ARG A 140 -10.89 -17.88 -4.99
CA ARG A 140 -10.39 -17.70 -6.36
C ARG A 140 -9.29 -16.65 -6.43
N ILE A 141 -8.57 -16.63 -7.54
CA ILE A 141 -7.75 -15.48 -7.93
C ILE A 141 -8.61 -14.48 -8.70
N GLN A 142 -8.52 -13.20 -8.32
CA GLN A 142 -9.01 -12.09 -9.12
C GLN A 142 -7.82 -11.42 -9.82
N THR A 143 -7.98 -11.15 -11.11
CA THR A 143 -7.01 -10.41 -11.91
C THR A 143 -7.66 -9.13 -12.41
N TRP A 144 -6.95 -8.01 -12.31
CA TRP A 144 -7.34 -6.74 -12.91
C TRP A 144 -6.31 -6.32 -13.94
N HIS A 145 -6.79 -5.99 -15.12
CA HIS A 145 -5.98 -5.38 -16.16
C HIS A 145 -6.03 -3.87 -16.02
N ASN A 146 -4.87 -3.23 -16.07
CA ASN A 146 -4.75 -1.79 -16.09
C ASN A 146 -4.72 -1.30 -17.55
N ALA A 147 -5.85 -0.77 -18.02
CA ALA A 147 -5.97 -0.28 -19.40
C ALA A 147 -5.02 0.89 -19.72
N MET A 148 -4.42 1.52 -18.71
CA MET A 148 -3.49 2.64 -18.91
C MET A 148 -2.03 2.21 -19.00
N ALA A 149 -1.71 1.00 -18.57
CA ALA A 149 -0.37 0.47 -18.72
C ALA A 149 -0.14 0.20 -20.21
N ARG A 150 0.47 1.19 -20.87
CA ARG A 150 0.89 1.05 -22.26
C ARG A 150 2.01 0.01 -22.34
N HIS A 151 2.08 -0.67 -23.48
CA HIS A 151 3.16 -1.58 -23.85
C HIS A 151 4.49 -0.81 -23.96
N ASP A 152 5.15 -0.52 -22.84
CA ASP A 152 6.56 -0.15 -22.85
C ASP A 152 7.41 -1.43 -22.85
N GLN A 153 7.48 -2.06 -24.02
CA GLN A 153 8.58 -2.97 -24.37
C GLN A 153 9.16 -2.55 -25.71
N ALA A 154 10.01 -1.52 -25.68
CA ALA A 154 11.16 -1.35 -26.54
C ALA A 154 11.96 -0.15 -25.99
N ASP A 155 12.77 -0.38 -24.95
CA ASP A 155 14.21 -0.12 -24.98
C ASP A 155 14.82 -0.42 -23.60
N GLY A 156 15.97 -1.07 -23.59
CA GLY A 156 16.66 -1.49 -22.38
C GLY A 156 17.23 -0.30 -21.61
N GLY A 157 17.09 -0.33 -20.28
CA GLY A 157 17.80 0.60 -19.40
C GLY A 157 17.07 0.86 -18.10
N LEU A 158 17.13 -0.09 -17.16
CA LEU A 158 16.63 0.11 -15.81
C LEU A 158 17.45 1.21 -15.11
N ARG A 159 16.88 2.41 -14.98
CA ARG A 159 17.32 3.42 -14.03
C ARG A 159 16.38 3.38 -12.82
N PRO A 160 16.89 3.28 -11.57
CA PRO A 160 16.04 3.34 -10.39
C PRO A 160 15.46 4.76 -10.22
N PRO A 161 14.22 4.90 -9.70
CA PRO A 161 13.63 6.21 -9.44
C PRO A 161 14.38 6.92 -8.32
N ALA A 162 14.67 8.21 -8.54
CA ALA A 162 15.39 9.07 -7.63
C ALA A 162 14.65 9.19 -6.29
N GLY A 163 15.35 8.86 -5.19
CA GLY A 163 14.90 9.14 -3.84
C GLY A 163 14.64 10.63 -3.66
N GLN A 164 13.50 10.95 -3.05
CA GLN A 164 13.21 12.27 -2.51
C GLN A 164 14.35 12.69 -1.58
N GLN A 165 15.12 13.68 -2.02
CA GLN A 165 16.00 14.44 -1.15
C GLN A 165 15.13 15.24 -0.18
N ALA A 166 15.13 14.83 1.08
CA ALA A 166 14.70 15.67 2.18
C ALA A 166 15.76 16.77 2.36
N GLY A 167 15.38 18.00 2.05
CA GLY A 167 16.14 19.20 2.40
C GLY A 167 16.14 19.39 3.92
N MET A 168 17.33 19.65 4.48
CA MET A 168 17.50 20.23 5.81
C MET A 168 18.34 21.51 5.65
N PRO A 169 17.97 22.62 6.30
CA PRO A 169 18.57 23.93 6.07
C PRO A 169 19.91 24.09 6.78
N GLY A 170 20.76 24.91 6.17
CA GLY A 170 22.13 25.13 6.60
C GLY A 170 22.29 25.80 7.96
N ARG A 171 23.50 25.67 8.48
CA ARG A 171 24.08 26.63 9.43
C ARG A 171 25.47 27.01 8.93
N SER A 172 25.58 28.26 8.47
CA SER A 172 26.83 29.00 8.45
C SER A 172 27.37 29.11 9.88
N GLY A 173 28.63 28.76 10.04
CA GLY A 173 29.42 28.97 11.25
C GLY A 173 30.87 29.14 10.85
N THR A 174 31.20 30.36 10.42
CA THR A 174 32.54 30.83 10.12
C THR A 174 33.45 30.66 11.33
N LEU A 175 34.61 30.00 11.19
CA LEU A 175 35.81 30.41 11.89
C LEU A 175 37.05 30.15 11.03
N ARG A 176 37.76 31.24 10.75
CA ARG A 176 39.01 31.32 10.01
C ARG A 176 40.20 31.01 10.92
N ARG A 177 41.26 30.49 10.28
CA ARG A 177 42.71 30.59 10.61
C ARG A 177 43.17 29.75 11.81
N GLN A 178 44.36 29.16 11.82
CA GLN A 178 45.58 29.46 11.04
C GLN A 178 46.55 28.27 11.09
N ASP A 179 47.39 28.20 10.05
CA ASP A 179 48.58 27.37 9.96
C ASP A 179 49.56 27.60 11.12
N ARG A 180 50.07 26.51 11.70
CA ARG A 180 51.49 26.26 11.98
C ARG A 180 51.71 24.81 12.42
#